data_AF-A0A959NK84-F1
#
_entry.id   AF-A0A959NK84-F1
#
_cell.length_a   1.000
_cell.length_b   1.000
_cell.length_c   1.000
_cell.angle_alpha   90.00
_cell.angle_beta   90.00
_cell.angle_gamma   90.00
#
_symmetry.space_group_name_H-M   'P 1'
#
loop_
_entity.id
_entity.type
_entity.pdbx_description
1 polymer ?
#
loop_
_entity_poly.entity_id
_entity_poly.type
_entity_poly.pdbx_seq_one_letter_code
_entity_poly.pdbx_strand_id
1 'polypeptide(L)'
;YKQKHLTRKRKSQVTNFDYLTENEIAILLEYCYKKINQSIDCFFILCSLFTGFTVKKIIRTISNISISTDKNSNTYLTIKINSKSSDLKVSGFINNLINISYYPVTLYLPEFLALSFNNIDSNHLQTSKLIESINSTLSAINKKHKSHLSRRRISQYLEHCLINFGVDQTEIGLLLGSEESYITGIDYYQCDNNKIIQPHIYIINKILSSASITKMPLPTFDKKIVGCKYVAKKSKVKSLFLLMQENLKILNTPLNHYEVEDFHNLLVTYNILVLNLATGHRPVNDIYETIHEFDLVSKRIIINDKEKTGQSSFRVLALPDICISMIEIYQQYLLNLNKSINKLSSKTKEKIKASIEGESPLFFFIHNNKYIRIKPKILNRYLRNIWPLPQNWNRHFMRSHLRKAGISGECVDMWMGHETNGDVANSRYSGLSMSDARRVANVIEEFIKVELKISPLEPEYS
;
A
#
# COMPACT_ATOMS: atom_id res chain seq x y z
N TYR A 1 14.44 -9.45 -21.74
CA TYR A 1 15.43 -8.36 -21.93
C TYR A 1 14.90 -6.94 -21.65
N LYS A 2 13.68 -6.54 -22.07
CA LYS A 2 13.14 -5.18 -21.78
C LYS A 2 12.92 -4.84 -20.29
N GLN A 3 12.51 -5.81 -19.47
CA GLN A 3 12.28 -5.59 -18.02
C GLN A 3 13.56 -5.27 -17.24
N LYS A 4 14.70 -5.88 -17.60
CA LYS A 4 16.02 -5.66 -16.97
C LYS A 4 16.56 -4.23 -17.16
N HIS A 5 16.20 -3.57 -18.27
CA HIS A 5 16.65 -2.19 -18.54
C HIS A 5 15.77 -1.13 -17.86
N LEU A 6 14.50 -1.43 -17.59
CA LEU A 6 13.60 -0.53 -16.85
C LEU A 6 13.98 -0.47 -15.36
N THR A 7 14.36 -1.60 -14.76
CA THR A 7 14.84 -1.66 -13.36
C THR A 7 16.17 -0.90 -13.17
N ARG A 8 17.08 -0.95 -14.15
CA ARG A 8 18.42 -0.34 -14.06
C ARG A 8 18.45 1.19 -13.88
N LYS A 9 17.35 1.92 -14.13
CA LYS A 9 17.33 3.40 -14.10
C LYS A 9 16.32 4.03 -13.13
N ARG A 10 15.51 3.25 -12.40
CA ARG A 10 14.64 3.81 -11.33
C ARG A 10 15.38 4.09 -10.03
N LYS A 11 16.56 3.49 -9.87
CA LYS A 11 17.45 3.67 -8.71
C LYS A 11 18.72 4.42 -9.08
N SER A 12 18.66 5.24 -10.15
CA SER A 12 19.77 6.14 -10.43
C SER A 12 19.87 7.21 -9.36
N GLN A 13 21.10 7.59 -9.03
CA GLN A 13 21.35 8.70 -8.12
C GLN A 13 20.68 9.98 -8.63
N VAL A 14 20.29 10.86 -7.70
CA VAL A 14 19.71 12.18 -8.00
C VAL A 14 20.66 13.04 -8.83
N THR A 15 21.97 12.77 -8.74
CA THR A 15 23.04 13.40 -9.52
C THR A 15 23.21 12.82 -10.93
N ASN A 16 22.38 11.86 -11.35
CA ASN A 16 22.48 11.28 -12.68
C ASN A 16 22.08 12.31 -13.76
N PHE A 17 22.95 12.49 -14.75
CA PHE A 17 22.75 13.36 -15.92
C PHE A 17 21.49 13.00 -16.74
N ASP A 18 20.86 11.84 -16.50
CA ASP A 18 19.59 11.46 -17.14
C ASP A 18 18.41 12.39 -16.76
N TYR A 19 18.46 13.19 -15.68
CA TYR A 19 17.34 14.07 -15.27
C TYR A 19 17.47 15.49 -15.82
N LEU A 20 16.34 16.12 -16.17
CA LEU A 20 16.32 17.51 -16.62
C LEU A 20 16.73 18.46 -15.49
N THR A 21 17.54 19.46 -15.82
CA THR A 21 17.91 20.53 -14.89
C THR A 21 16.80 21.58 -14.77
N GLU A 22 16.79 22.38 -13.70
CA GLU A 22 15.83 23.48 -13.54
C GLU A 22 15.92 24.50 -14.70
N ASN A 23 17.13 24.75 -15.22
CA ASN A 23 17.33 25.61 -16.40
C ASN A 23 16.71 25.02 -17.68
N GLU A 24 16.90 23.73 -17.95
CA GLU A 24 16.27 23.06 -19.10
C GLU A 24 14.73 23.11 -19.02
N ILE A 25 14.18 23.00 -17.81
CA ILE A 25 12.74 23.11 -17.57
C ILE A 25 12.24 24.53 -17.81
N ALA A 26 12.94 25.55 -17.31
CA ALA A 26 12.59 26.95 -17.56
C ALA A 26 12.58 27.25 -19.07
N ILE A 27 13.62 26.84 -19.80
CA ILE A 27 13.71 27.00 -21.27
C ILE A 27 12.53 26.31 -21.98
N LEU A 28 12.25 25.05 -21.63
CA LEU A 28 11.14 24.30 -22.22
C LEU A 28 9.80 24.99 -21.97
N LEU A 29 9.57 25.39 -20.73
CA LEU A 29 8.32 25.98 -20.28
C LEU A 29 8.09 27.36 -20.93
N GLU A 30 9.10 28.23 -20.96
CA GLU A 30 9.00 29.54 -21.64
C GLU A 30 8.69 29.39 -23.13
N TYR A 31 9.38 28.46 -23.81
CA TYR A 31 9.16 28.22 -25.23
C TYR A 31 7.74 27.71 -25.49
N CYS A 32 7.31 26.69 -24.75
CA CYS A 32 6.00 26.08 -24.96
C CYS A 32 4.85 27.00 -24.54
N TYR A 33 5.02 27.76 -23.45
CA TYR A 33 4.01 28.71 -22.99
C TYR A 33 3.75 29.81 -24.02
N LYS A 34 4.81 30.41 -24.60
CA LYS A 34 4.68 31.44 -25.65
C LYS A 34 4.02 30.93 -26.93
N LYS A 35 4.13 29.62 -27.22
CA LYS A 35 3.60 29.00 -28.45
C LYS A 35 2.39 28.09 -28.22
N ILE A 36 1.79 28.11 -27.03
CA ILE A 36 0.78 27.11 -26.63
C ILE A 36 -0.49 27.14 -27.50
N ASN A 37 -0.86 28.32 -28.01
CA ASN A 37 -2.02 28.50 -28.89
C ASN A 37 -1.68 28.32 -30.39
N GLN A 38 -0.39 28.21 -30.73
CA GLN A 38 0.11 28.13 -32.11
C GLN A 38 0.59 26.71 -32.48
N SER A 39 0.89 25.88 -31.48
CA SER A 39 1.53 24.59 -31.67
C SER A 39 0.93 23.54 -30.75
N ILE A 40 0.24 22.58 -31.35
CA ILE A 40 -0.29 21.41 -30.64
C ILE A 40 0.82 20.60 -29.95
N ASP A 41 2.05 20.61 -30.50
CA ASP A 41 3.21 19.98 -29.87
C ASP A 41 3.45 20.54 -28.46
N CYS A 42 3.33 21.86 -28.29
CA CYS A 42 3.56 22.52 -27.01
C CYS A 42 2.53 22.08 -25.96
N PHE A 43 1.28 21.87 -26.37
CA PHE A 43 0.24 21.32 -25.50
C PHE A 43 0.62 19.92 -25.00
N PHE A 44 0.98 19.00 -25.89
CA PHE A 44 1.34 17.63 -25.51
C PHE A 44 2.65 17.55 -24.71
N ILE A 45 3.61 18.43 -24.99
CA ILE A 45 4.86 18.55 -24.22
C ILE A 45 4.57 18.98 -22.79
N LEU A 46 3.78 20.04 -22.59
CA LEU A 46 3.45 20.55 -21.25
C LEU A 46 2.54 19.59 -20.48
N CYS A 47 1.57 18.97 -21.14
CA CYS A 47 0.79 17.89 -20.54
C CYS A 47 1.70 16.74 -20.09
N SER A 48 2.70 16.36 -20.89
CA SER A 48 3.68 15.32 -20.51
C SER A 48 4.53 15.73 -19.31
N LEU A 49 4.98 16.98 -19.26
CA LEU A 49 5.75 17.53 -18.16
C LEU A 49 4.95 17.54 -16.84
N PHE A 50 3.71 18.04 -16.87
CA PHE A 50 2.89 18.20 -15.67
C PHE A 50 2.19 16.93 -15.19
N THR A 51 2.09 15.90 -16.03
CA THR A 51 1.44 14.62 -15.64
C THR A 51 2.42 13.46 -15.51
N GLY A 52 3.65 13.61 -15.99
CA GLY A 52 4.59 12.50 -16.15
C GLY A 52 4.16 11.47 -17.20
N PHE A 53 3.08 11.72 -17.94
CA PHE A 53 2.61 10.78 -18.95
C PHE A 53 3.45 10.86 -20.21
N THR A 54 3.66 9.72 -20.87
CA THR A 54 4.16 9.75 -22.24
C THR A 54 3.11 10.34 -23.17
N VAL A 55 3.52 10.99 -24.27
CA VAL A 55 2.60 11.52 -25.29
C VAL A 55 1.58 10.46 -25.74
N LYS A 56 2.02 9.20 -25.93
CA LYS A 56 1.13 8.08 -26.28
C LYS A 56 0.04 7.83 -25.24
N LYS A 57 0.39 7.96 -23.94
CA LYS A 57 -0.58 7.80 -22.85
C LYS A 57 -1.57 8.96 -22.84
N ILE A 58 -1.12 10.20 -23.02
CA ILE A 58 -1.99 11.39 -23.08
C ILE A 58 -3.03 11.24 -24.19
N ILE A 59 -2.61 10.84 -25.41
CA ILE A 59 -3.52 10.61 -26.54
C ILE A 59 -4.55 9.52 -26.18
N ARG A 60 -4.13 8.41 -25.60
CA ARG A 60 -5.04 7.32 -25.18
C ARG A 60 -6.03 7.75 -24.11
N THR A 61 -5.68 8.71 -23.27
CA THR A 61 -6.53 9.24 -22.20
C THR A 61 -7.22 10.54 -22.59
N ILE A 62 -7.18 10.97 -23.85
CA ILE A 62 -7.69 12.28 -24.26
C ILE A 62 -9.19 12.44 -24.01
N SER A 63 -9.95 11.34 -24.12
CA SER A 63 -11.39 11.29 -23.80
C SER A 63 -11.70 11.46 -22.30
N ASN A 64 -10.70 11.29 -21.44
CA ASN A 64 -10.81 11.52 -19.99
C ASN A 64 -10.34 12.94 -19.59
N ILE A 65 -9.99 13.77 -20.57
CA ILE A 65 -9.59 15.15 -20.36
C ILE A 65 -10.83 16.04 -20.48
N SER A 66 -11.04 16.92 -19.51
CA SER A 66 -12.15 17.88 -19.51
C SER A 66 -11.72 19.20 -18.89
N ILE A 67 -12.41 20.29 -19.24
CA ILE A 67 -12.27 21.56 -18.55
C ILE A 67 -13.23 21.54 -17.35
N SER A 68 -12.76 21.97 -16.19
CA SER A 68 -13.60 22.08 -14.99
C SER A 68 -13.35 23.38 -14.25
N THR A 69 -14.39 23.92 -13.65
CA THR A 69 -14.32 25.09 -12.78
C THR A 69 -14.65 24.68 -11.34
N ASP A 70 -13.88 25.16 -10.37
CA ASP A 70 -14.10 24.86 -8.96
C ASP A 70 -15.10 25.82 -8.29
N LYS A 71 -15.38 25.63 -6.99
CA LYS A 71 -16.35 26.45 -6.23
C LYS A 71 -15.91 27.92 -6.12
N ASN A 72 -14.62 28.20 -6.31
CA ASN A 72 -14.04 29.54 -6.27
C ASN A 72 -13.88 30.14 -7.68
N SER A 73 -14.56 29.57 -8.68
CA SER A 73 -14.50 30.03 -10.07
C SER A 73 -13.12 29.92 -10.73
N ASN A 74 -12.21 29.10 -10.20
CA ASN A 74 -10.93 28.82 -10.86
C ASN A 74 -11.11 27.73 -11.92
N THR A 75 -10.54 27.95 -13.11
CA THR A 75 -10.62 27.02 -14.24
C THR A 75 -9.36 26.17 -14.34
N TYR A 76 -9.54 24.88 -14.60
CA TYR A 76 -8.45 23.91 -14.75
C TYR A 76 -8.70 22.99 -15.94
N LEU A 77 -7.61 22.53 -16.56
CA LEU A 77 -7.66 21.34 -17.37
C LEU A 77 -7.56 20.12 -16.44
N THR A 78 -8.52 19.22 -16.52
CA THR A 78 -8.58 18.04 -15.66
C THR A 78 -8.38 16.76 -16.44
N ILE A 79 -7.67 15.81 -15.84
CA ILE A 79 -7.48 14.46 -16.40
C ILE A 79 -7.94 13.44 -15.37
N LYS A 80 -8.95 12.64 -15.75
CA LYS A 80 -9.45 11.54 -14.91
C LYS A 80 -8.61 10.28 -15.13
N ILE A 81 -7.99 9.80 -14.06
CA ILE A 81 -7.20 8.59 -14.02
C ILE A 81 -8.00 7.48 -13.35
N ASN A 82 -8.43 6.53 -14.16
CA ASN A 82 -8.96 5.27 -13.66
C ASN A 82 -7.77 4.42 -13.23
N SER A 83 -7.62 4.11 -11.94
CA SER A 83 -6.80 2.96 -11.56
C SER A 83 -7.62 1.70 -11.80
N LYS A 84 -6.97 0.62 -12.21
CA LYS A 84 -7.59 -0.70 -12.13
C LYS A 84 -7.69 -1.04 -10.64
N SER A 85 -8.85 -0.84 -10.05
CA SER A 85 -9.17 -1.51 -8.80
C SER A 85 -9.98 -2.74 -9.15
N SER A 86 -9.38 -3.93 -8.93
CA SER A 86 -9.98 -5.26 -9.10
C SER A 86 -11.51 -5.22 -8.97
N ASP A 87 -12.18 -5.40 -10.11
CA ASP A 87 -13.63 -5.42 -10.23
C ASP A 87 -14.18 -6.69 -9.61
N LEU A 88 -14.31 -6.73 -8.28
CA LEU A 88 -15.23 -7.69 -7.68
C LEU A 88 -16.56 -6.98 -7.43
N LYS A 89 -17.63 -7.65 -7.82
CA LYS A 89 -19.00 -7.31 -7.43
C LYS A 89 -19.08 -7.47 -5.91
N VAL A 90 -18.96 -6.37 -5.20
CA VAL A 90 -19.10 -6.35 -3.73
C VAL A 90 -20.57 -6.55 -3.40
N SER A 91 -20.91 -7.62 -2.68
CA SER A 91 -22.27 -7.84 -2.18
C SER A 91 -22.65 -6.76 -1.17
N GLY A 92 -23.95 -6.46 -1.01
CA GLY A 92 -24.43 -5.38 -0.13
C GLY A 92 -23.93 -5.48 1.32
N PHE A 93 -23.72 -6.68 1.85
CA PHE A 93 -23.18 -6.89 3.20
C PHE A 93 -21.72 -6.42 3.34
N ILE A 94 -20.87 -6.71 2.35
CA ILE A 94 -19.45 -6.35 2.39
C ILE A 94 -19.27 -4.82 2.32
N ASN A 95 -20.12 -4.10 1.59
CA ASN A 95 -20.09 -2.62 1.53
C ASN A 95 -20.22 -1.97 2.91
N ASN A 96 -20.93 -2.59 3.85
CA ASN A 96 -21.05 -2.06 5.21
C ASN A 96 -19.77 -2.21 6.04
N LEU A 97 -18.88 -3.13 5.65
CA LEU A 97 -17.62 -3.43 6.34
C LEU A 97 -16.43 -2.62 5.83
N ILE A 98 -16.47 -2.08 4.62
CA ILE A 98 -15.34 -1.43 3.95
C ILE A 98 -15.56 0.07 3.73
N ASN A 99 -14.48 0.84 3.67
CA ASN A 99 -14.51 2.23 3.22
C ASN A 99 -14.72 2.27 1.71
N ILE A 100 -15.69 3.07 1.27
CA ILE A 100 -15.99 3.25 -0.15
C ILE A 100 -14.88 4.09 -0.78
N SER A 101 -14.20 3.51 -1.77
CA SER A 101 -13.23 4.21 -2.61
C SER A 101 -13.93 4.84 -3.80
N TYR A 102 -13.67 6.13 -4.03
CA TYR A 102 -14.20 6.91 -5.13
C TYR A 102 -13.14 6.98 -6.22
N TYR A 103 -13.42 6.39 -7.38
CA TYR A 103 -12.61 6.55 -8.58
C TYR A 103 -13.39 7.31 -9.65
N PRO A 104 -12.72 8.04 -10.56
CA PRO A 104 -11.26 8.19 -10.75
C PRO A 104 -10.54 9.21 -9.84
N VAL A 105 -9.20 9.14 -9.81
CA VAL A 105 -8.33 10.24 -9.32
C VAL A 105 -8.30 11.34 -10.38
N THR A 106 -8.51 12.59 -10.00
CA THR A 106 -8.51 13.74 -10.92
C THR A 106 -7.22 14.52 -10.78
N LEU A 107 -6.44 14.63 -11.86
CA LEU A 107 -5.33 15.57 -11.96
C LEU A 107 -5.83 16.94 -12.39
N TYR A 108 -5.22 17.99 -11.85
CA TYR A 108 -5.49 19.38 -12.19
C TYR A 108 -4.26 19.98 -12.86
N LEU A 109 -4.48 20.64 -13.99
CA LEU A 109 -3.45 21.27 -14.80
C LEU A 109 -3.80 22.75 -15.03
N PRO A 110 -2.80 23.61 -15.29
CA PRO A 110 -3.01 25.06 -15.41
C PRO A 110 -4.05 25.48 -16.46
N GLU A 111 -4.73 26.59 -16.19
CA GLU A 111 -5.81 27.16 -17.02
C GLU A 111 -5.41 27.40 -18.48
N PHE A 112 -4.17 27.84 -18.74
CA PHE A 112 -3.71 28.09 -20.12
C PHE A 112 -3.72 26.82 -20.98
N LEU A 113 -3.64 25.63 -20.39
CA LEU A 113 -3.83 24.38 -21.12
C LEU A 113 -5.30 24.10 -21.42
N ALA A 114 -6.22 24.53 -20.57
CA ALA A 114 -7.66 24.42 -20.83
C ALA A 114 -8.07 25.24 -22.07
N LEU A 115 -7.55 26.46 -22.19
CA LEU A 115 -7.79 27.33 -23.34
C LEU A 115 -7.26 26.70 -24.65
N SER A 116 -6.06 26.12 -24.61
CA SER A 116 -5.46 25.45 -25.77
C SER A 116 -6.19 24.15 -26.14
N PHE A 117 -6.71 23.41 -25.15
CA PHE A 117 -7.43 22.14 -25.36
C PHE A 117 -8.67 22.30 -26.24
N ASN A 118 -9.41 23.40 -26.12
CA ASN A 118 -10.60 23.66 -26.95
C ASN A 118 -10.31 23.71 -28.46
N ASN A 119 -9.05 23.98 -28.84
CA ASN A 119 -8.63 24.06 -30.25
C ASN A 119 -8.12 22.71 -30.79
N ILE A 120 -8.15 21.64 -29.99
CA ILE A 120 -7.63 20.34 -30.38
C ILE A 120 -8.75 19.49 -30.98
N ASP A 121 -8.62 19.16 -32.25
CA ASP A 121 -9.45 18.15 -32.90
C ASP A 121 -8.93 16.74 -32.60
N SER A 122 -9.56 16.04 -31.65
CA SER A 122 -9.14 14.72 -31.21
C SER A 122 -9.32 13.62 -32.24
N ASN A 123 -10.22 13.78 -33.23
CA ASN A 123 -10.55 12.73 -34.19
C ASN A 123 -9.48 12.56 -35.28
N HIS A 124 -8.63 13.56 -35.49
CA HIS A 124 -7.61 13.58 -36.54
C HIS A 124 -6.17 13.41 -36.02
N LEU A 125 -5.99 13.06 -34.74
CA LEU A 125 -4.66 12.89 -34.13
C LEU A 125 -3.93 11.61 -34.57
N GLN A 126 -3.04 11.73 -35.56
CA GLN A 126 -2.11 10.65 -35.93
C GLN A 126 -0.91 10.59 -34.97
N THR A 127 -0.87 9.56 -34.12
CA THR A 127 0.13 9.43 -33.04
C THR A 127 1.58 9.45 -33.55
N SER A 128 1.90 8.80 -34.67
CA SER A 128 3.26 8.77 -35.22
C SER A 128 3.73 10.15 -35.67
N LYS A 129 2.93 10.84 -36.48
CA LYS A 129 3.22 12.20 -36.98
C LYS A 129 3.39 13.20 -35.84
N LEU A 130 2.54 13.16 -34.83
CA LEU A 130 2.66 14.03 -33.66
C LEU A 130 3.96 13.76 -32.89
N ILE A 131 4.35 12.50 -32.72
CA ILE A 131 5.62 12.15 -32.05
C ILE A 131 6.82 12.67 -32.86
N GLU A 132 6.78 12.58 -34.18
CA GLU A 132 7.81 13.11 -35.08
C GLU A 132 7.90 14.64 -34.98
N SER A 133 6.77 15.35 -35.08
CA SER A 133 6.70 16.80 -34.92
C SER A 133 7.25 17.26 -33.57
N ILE A 134 6.85 16.62 -32.47
CA ILE A 134 7.37 16.89 -31.13
C ILE A 134 8.89 16.70 -31.06
N ASN A 135 9.44 15.64 -31.69
CA ASN A 135 10.90 15.44 -31.69
C ASN A 135 11.62 16.56 -32.47
N SER A 136 11.06 17.00 -33.59
CA SER A 136 11.58 18.14 -34.36
C SER A 136 11.54 19.43 -33.54
N THR A 137 10.42 19.70 -32.86
CA THR A 137 10.26 20.83 -31.95
C THR A 137 11.31 20.80 -30.83
N LEU A 138 11.46 19.68 -30.13
CA LEU A 138 12.47 19.52 -29.06
C LEU A 138 13.91 19.61 -29.58
N SER A 139 14.16 19.23 -30.83
CA SER A 139 15.49 19.37 -31.45
C SER A 139 15.82 20.83 -31.76
N ALA A 140 14.83 21.63 -32.16
CA ALA A 140 14.98 23.07 -32.42
C ALA A 140 15.31 23.88 -31.16
N ILE A 141 14.44 23.82 -30.15
CA ILE A 141 14.81 23.38 -28.79
C ILE A 141 16.29 23.41 -28.40
N ASN A 142 16.81 22.20 -28.36
CA ASN A 142 18.18 21.83 -28.02
C ASN A 142 19.23 22.57 -28.85
N LYS A 143 19.02 22.73 -30.16
CA LYS A 143 19.98 23.42 -31.03
C LYS A 143 20.14 24.89 -30.62
N LYS A 144 19.04 25.57 -30.33
CA LYS A 144 19.02 27.00 -29.98
C LYS A 144 19.59 27.25 -28.58
N HIS A 145 19.20 26.43 -27.60
CA HIS A 145 19.52 26.68 -26.19
C HIS A 145 20.63 25.79 -25.60
N LYS A 146 21.26 24.94 -26.43
CA LYS A 146 22.29 23.97 -26.01
C LYS A 146 21.80 23.06 -24.87
N SER A 147 20.52 22.73 -24.87
CA SER A 147 19.87 21.82 -23.93
C SER A 147 19.85 20.37 -24.44
N HIS A 148 19.44 19.43 -23.58
CA HIS A 148 19.36 17.99 -23.90
C HIS A 148 17.94 17.44 -23.65
N LEU A 149 16.92 18.19 -24.04
CA LEU A 149 15.50 17.85 -23.89
C LEU A 149 15.16 16.61 -24.72
N SER A 150 14.43 15.68 -24.11
CA SER A 150 13.84 14.53 -24.82
C SER A 150 12.50 14.17 -24.20
N ARG A 151 11.60 13.58 -25.00
CA ARG A 151 10.27 13.12 -24.53
C ARG A 151 10.38 12.23 -23.28
N ARG A 152 11.40 11.38 -23.23
CA ARG A 152 11.65 10.50 -22.09
C ARG A 152 11.96 11.31 -20.83
N ARG A 153 12.97 12.18 -20.87
CA ARG A 153 13.40 12.97 -19.71
C ARG A 153 12.27 13.89 -19.22
N ILE A 154 11.48 14.45 -20.15
CA ILE A 154 10.28 15.24 -19.83
C ILE A 154 9.25 14.40 -19.06
N SER A 155 8.87 13.22 -19.58
CA SER A 155 7.89 12.36 -18.89
C SER A 155 8.37 11.82 -17.54
N GLN A 156 9.68 11.73 -17.32
CA GLN A 156 10.25 11.23 -16.05
C GLN A 156 10.43 12.34 -15.00
N TYR A 157 10.35 13.62 -15.40
CA TYR A 157 10.68 14.74 -14.52
C TYR A 157 9.76 14.83 -13.31
N LEU A 158 8.44 14.67 -13.49
CA LEU A 158 7.48 14.72 -12.39
C LEU A 158 7.72 13.60 -11.37
N GLU A 159 7.88 12.36 -11.82
CA GLU A 159 8.18 11.19 -10.95
C GLU A 159 9.44 11.47 -10.12
N HIS A 160 10.49 12.00 -10.76
CA HIS A 160 11.74 12.37 -10.08
C HIS A 160 11.54 13.47 -9.02
N CYS A 161 10.79 14.53 -9.34
CA CYS A 161 10.50 15.59 -8.38
C CYS A 161 9.69 15.07 -7.18
N LEU A 162 8.71 14.19 -7.42
CA LEU A 162 7.89 13.60 -6.35
C LEU A 162 8.73 12.70 -5.42
N ILE A 163 9.63 11.89 -5.98
CA ILE A 163 10.56 11.07 -5.20
C ILE A 163 11.45 11.96 -4.32
N ASN A 164 12.03 13.02 -4.88
CA ASN A 164 12.88 13.94 -4.13
C ASN A 164 12.11 14.77 -3.09
N PHE A 165 10.81 14.97 -3.31
CA PHE A 165 9.90 15.58 -2.34
C PHE A 165 9.50 14.61 -1.21
N GLY A 166 9.89 13.33 -1.30
CA GLY A 166 9.57 12.30 -0.30
C GLY A 166 8.16 11.72 -0.42
N VAL A 167 7.53 11.82 -1.60
CA VAL A 167 6.22 11.19 -1.84
C VAL A 167 6.40 9.68 -1.96
N ASP A 168 5.52 8.92 -1.29
CA ASP A 168 5.56 7.46 -1.32
C ASP A 168 5.36 6.91 -2.74
N GLN A 169 6.06 5.85 -3.10
CA GLN A 169 5.99 5.28 -4.44
C GLN A 169 4.58 4.80 -4.81
N THR A 170 3.78 4.35 -3.84
CA THR A 170 2.39 3.96 -4.11
C THR A 170 1.52 5.16 -4.43
N GLU A 171 1.71 6.27 -3.72
CA GLU A 171 1.04 7.55 -4.00
C GLU A 171 1.42 8.07 -5.40
N ILE A 172 2.71 8.02 -5.76
CA ILE A 172 3.19 8.33 -7.11
C ILE A 172 2.55 7.38 -8.13
N GLY A 173 2.48 6.08 -7.83
CA GLY A 173 1.86 5.08 -8.68
C GLY A 173 0.39 5.35 -8.98
N LEU A 174 -0.37 5.76 -7.96
CA LEU A 174 -1.77 6.20 -8.08
C LEU A 174 -1.90 7.48 -8.92
N LEU A 175 -1.06 8.48 -8.66
CA LEU A 175 -1.02 9.75 -9.40
C LEU A 175 -0.69 9.53 -10.88
N LEU A 176 0.29 8.68 -11.18
CA LEU A 176 0.75 8.44 -12.54
C LEU A 176 -0.07 7.37 -13.26
N GLY A 177 -1.07 6.76 -12.62
CA GLY A 177 -1.87 5.66 -13.17
C GLY A 177 -0.98 4.53 -13.69
N SER A 178 -0.03 4.08 -12.88
CA SER A 178 0.88 2.99 -13.21
C SER A 178 0.11 1.67 -13.35
N GLU A 179 0.49 0.82 -14.32
CA GLU A 179 -0.07 -0.53 -14.43
C GLU A 179 0.44 -1.40 -13.26
N GLU A 180 -0.45 -2.25 -12.73
CA GLU A 180 -0.32 -3.09 -11.52
C GLU A 180 1.03 -3.82 -11.40
N SER A 181 1.67 -4.17 -12.52
CA SER A 181 2.89 -4.98 -12.56
C SER A 181 4.14 -4.34 -11.95
N TYR A 182 4.12 -3.05 -11.59
CA TYR A 182 5.33 -2.34 -11.14
C TYR A 182 5.32 -1.84 -9.68
N ILE A 183 4.15 -1.66 -9.04
CA ILE A 183 4.06 -1.11 -7.67
C ILE A 183 3.01 -1.90 -6.89
N THR A 184 3.46 -2.90 -6.14
CA THR A 184 2.61 -3.86 -5.40
C THR A 184 1.78 -3.19 -4.29
N GLY A 185 2.20 -2.02 -3.81
CA GLY A 185 1.49 -1.27 -2.78
C GLY A 185 0.11 -0.73 -3.22
N ILE A 186 -0.12 -0.54 -4.52
CA ILE A 186 -1.38 0.05 -5.05
C ILE A 186 -2.59 -0.80 -4.66
N ASP A 187 -2.43 -2.12 -4.64
CA ASP A 187 -3.50 -3.05 -4.29
C ASP A 187 -3.91 -2.96 -2.82
N TYR A 188 -3.08 -2.38 -1.95
CA TYR A 188 -3.28 -2.39 -0.50
C TYR A 188 -3.51 -1.02 0.12
N TYR A 189 -3.48 0.04 -0.69
CA TYR A 189 -3.44 1.40 -0.15
C TYR A 189 -4.68 2.20 -0.49
N GLN A 190 -5.22 2.87 0.52
CA GLN A 190 -6.30 3.83 0.38
C GLN A 190 -5.96 5.11 1.15
N CYS A 191 -6.21 6.27 0.55
CA CYS A 191 -5.93 7.56 1.18
C CYS A 191 -6.91 8.65 0.75
N ASP A 192 -6.86 9.77 1.44
CA ASP A 192 -7.57 10.99 1.02
C ASP A 192 -6.92 11.54 -0.26
N ASN A 193 -7.75 11.90 -1.24
CA ASN A 193 -7.31 12.45 -2.52
C ASN A 193 -6.40 13.68 -2.36
N ASN A 194 -6.58 14.49 -1.31
CA ASN A 194 -5.72 15.63 -0.99
C ASN A 194 -4.26 15.22 -0.84
N LYS A 195 -4.00 14.02 -0.28
CA LYS A 195 -2.65 13.51 -0.04
C LYS A 195 -1.89 13.26 -1.35
N ILE A 196 -2.61 12.97 -2.43
CA ILE A 196 -2.05 12.74 -3.75
C ILE A 196 -1.94 14.04 -4.55
N ILE A 197 -2.97 14.88 -4.49
CA ILE A 197 -3.05 16.11 -5.32
C ILE A 197 -2.13 17.22 -4.80
N GLN A 198 -2.01 17.41 -3.48
CA GLN A 198 -1.23 18.53 -2.94
C GLN A 198 0.25 18.52 -3.39
N PRO A 199 0.99 17.41 -3.29
CA PRO A 199 2.37 17.35 -3.79
C PRO A 199 2.48 17.62 -5.29
N HIS A 200 1.52 17.12 -6.07
CA HIS A 200 1.46 17.33 -7.52
C HIS A 200 1.32 18.82 -7.87
N ILE A 201 0.38 19.52 -7.24
CA ILE A 201 0.15 20.95 -7.45
C ILE A 201 1.33 21.79 -6.95
N TYR A 202 1.92 21.41 -5.81
CA TYR A 202 3.13 22.06 -5.31
C TYR A 202 4.26 22.00 -6.34
N ILE A 203 4.52 20.82 -6.92
CA ILE A 203 5.56 20.65 -7.95
C ILE A 203 5.22 21.42 -9.22
N ILE A 204 3.96 21.39 -9.69
CA ILE A 204 3.52 22.21 -10.83
C ILE A 204 3.82 23.68 -10.56
N ASN A 205 3.46 24.21 -9.38
CA ASN A 205 3.72 25.60 -9.03
C ASN A 205 5.21 25.94 -8.92
N LYS A 206 6.05 24.99 -8.48
CA LYS A 206 7.51 25.13 -8.54
C LYS A 206 7.99 25.24 -10.00
N ILE A 207 7.49 24.39 -10.89
CA ILE A 207 7.80 24.42 -12.32
C ILE A 207 7.35 25.75 -12.95
N LEU A 208 6.12 26.20 -12.70
CA LEU A 208 5.59 27.47 -13.23
C LEU A 208 6.44 28.68 -12.78
N SER A 209 6.86 28.68 -11.51
CA SER A 209 7.69 29.76 -10.96
C SER A 209 9.07 29.86 -11.62
N SER A 210 9.60 28.75 -12.15
CA SER A 210 10.90 28.75 -12.86
C SER A 210 10.91 29.58 -14.15
N ALA A 211 9.73 29.84 -14.73
CA ALA A 211 9.56 30.67 -15.94
C ALA A 211 8.75 31.95 -15.67
N SER A 212 8.62 32.36 -14.40
CA SER A 212 7.79 33.51 -14.00
C SER A 212 6.34 33.45 -14.48
N ILE A 213 5.78 32.24 -14.63
CA ILE A 213 4.38 32.04 -15.00
C ILE A 213 3.52 32.02 -13.74
N THR A 214 2.32 32.62 -13.81
CA THR A 214 1.34 32.64 -12.73
C THR A 214 1.09 31.24 -12.18
N LYS A 215 1.16 31.11 -10.85
CA LYS A 215 0.90 29.86 -10.13
C LYS A 215 -0.57 29.45 -10.30
N MET A 216 -0.79 28.14 -10.36
CA MET A 216 -2.11 27.54 -10.32
C MET A 216 -2.67 27.62 -8.89
N PRO A 217 -3.91 28.11 -8.71
CA PRO A 217 -4.58 28.05 -7.41
C PRO A 217 -4.79 26.60 -6.96
N LEU A 218 -4.91 26.39 -5.64
CA LEU A 218 -5.24 25.07 -5.11
C LEU A 218 -6.73 24.81 -5.37
N PRO A 219 -7.11 23.76 -6.13
CA PRO A 219 -8.49 23.44 -6.41
C PRO A 219 -9.28 23.19 -5.13
N THR A 220 -10.54 23.60 -5.09
CA THR A 220 -11.47 23.15 -4.05
C THR A 220 -12.08 21.80 -4.45
N PHE A 221 -11.97 20.79 -3.59
CA PHE A 221 -12.55 19.47 -3.83
C PHE A 221 -13.14 18.87 -2.56
N ASP A 222 -14.17 18.04 -2.73
CA ASP A 222 -14.75 17.30 -1.61
C ASP A 222 -13.76 16.22 -1.15
N LYS A 223 -13.71 16.00 0.17
CA LYS A 223 -12.89 14.94 0.76
C LYS A 223 -13.36 13.59 0.23
N LYS A 224 -12.58 13.02 -0.70
CA LYS A 224 -12.84 11.73 -1.31
C LYS A 224 -11.69 10.80 -1.00
N ILE A 225 -12.05 9.57 -0.71
CA ILE A 225 -11.10 8.50 -0.48
C ILE A 225 -10.82 7.83 -1.83
N VAL A 226 -9.55 7.67 -2.18
CA VAL A 226 -9.07 7.03 -3.43
C VAL A 226 -8.14 5.86 -3.09
N GLY A 227 -7.91 4.95 -4.02
CA GLY A 227 -7.07 3.76 -3.78
C GLY A 227 -7.91 2.48 -3.66
N CYS A 228 -7.34 1.43 -3.09
CA CYS A 228 -7.94 0.09 -3.02
C CYS A 228 -9.39 0.10 -2.46
N LYS A 229 -10.25 -0.74 -3.03
CA LYS A 229 -11.64 -0.96 -2.58
C LYS A 229 -11.75 -1.68 -1.22
N TYR A 230 -10.77 -2.49 -0.79
CA TYR A 230 -10.90 -3.44 0.33
C TYR A 230 -10.29 -3.00 1.67
N VAL A 231 -10.43 -1.73 2.03
CA VAL A 231 -9.98 -1.26 3.35
C VAL A 231 -11.14 -1.31 4.33
N ALA A 232 -11.03 -2.15 5.36
CA ALA A 232 -12.06 -2.29 6.38
C ALA A 232 -12.26 -0.98 7.18
N LYS A 233 -13.51 -0.71 7.58
CA LYS A 233 -13.83 0.39 8.49
C LYS A 233 -13.24 0.10 9.86
N LYS A 234 -12.50 1.07 10.43
CA LYS A 234 -11.93 0.96 11.79
C LYS A 234 -12.97 0.56 12.84
N SER A 235 -14.16 1.16 12.79
CA SER A 235 -15.25 0.83 13.74
C SER A 235 -15.68 -0.64 13.65
N LYS A 236 -15.71 -1.22 12.46
CA LYS A 236 -16.08 -2.62 12.26
C LYS A 236 -14.98 -3.57 12.70
N VAL A 237 -13.72 -3.23 12.45
CA VAL A 237 -12.57 -3.99 12.99
C VAL A 237 -12.58 -3.95 14.52
N LYS A 238 -12.82 -2.79 15.13
CA LYS A 238 -12.99 -2.67 16.59
C LYS A 238 -14.12 -3.56 17.10
N SER A 239 -15.30 -3.53 16.48
CA SER A 239 -16.42 -4.39 16.86
C SER A 239 -16.11 -5.88 16.74
N LEU A 240 -15.34 -6.29 15.73
CA LEU A 240 -14.90 -7.68 15.59
C LEU A 240 -14.11 -8.13 16.83
N PHE A 241 -13.07 -7.37 17.21
CA PHE A 241 -12.21 -7.77 18.33
C PHE A 241 -12.92 -7.68 19.68
N LEU A 242 -13.78 -6.68 19.90
CA LEU A 242 -14.61 -6.61 21.10
C LEU A 242 -15.53 -7.84 21.22
N LEU A 243 -16.21 -8.23 20.14
CA LEU A 243 -17.05 -9.44 20.11
C LEU A 243 -16.23 -10.70 20.39
N MET A 244 -15.04 -10.84 19.79
CA MET A 244 -14.18 -11.99 20.04
C MET A 244 -13.70 -12.04 21.50
N GLN A 245 -13.37 -10.89 22.10
CA GLN A 245 -12.96 -10.81 23.50
C GLN A 245 -14.12 -11.12 24.46
N GLU A 246 -15.33 -10.66 24.17
CA GLU A 246 -16.54 -11.01 24.93
C GLU A 246 -16.82 -12.51 24.86
N ASN A 247 -16.79 -13.10 23.67
CA ASN A 247 -17.00 -14.53 23.49
C ASN A 247 -15.90 -15.36 24.20
N LEU A 248 -14.65 -14.92 24.15
CA LEU A 248 -13.57 -15.58 24.89
C LEU A 248 -13.80 -15.51 26.39
N LYS A 249 -14.27 -14.38 26.93
CA LYS A 249 -14.61 -14.26 28.36
C LYS A 249 -15.75 -15.19 28.76
N ILE A 250 -16.77 -15.33 27.91
CA ILE A 250 -17.92 -16.23 28.16
C ILE A 250 -17.45 -17.69 28.20
N LEU A 251 -16.59 -18.08 27.25
CA LEU A 251 -16.04 -19.44 27.17
C LEU A 251 -14.94 -19.71 28.22
N ASN A 252 -14.33 -18.66 28.78
CA ASN A 252 -13.34 -18.74 29.85
C ASN A 252 -14.02 -18.91 31.22
N THR A 253 -15.01 -19.81 31.32
CA THR A 253 -15.73 -20.08 32.58
C THR A 253 -15.46 -21.51 33.07
N PRO A 254 -15.53 -21.77 34.40
CA PRO A 254 -15.21 -23.08 34.97
C PRO A 254 -16.15 -24.22 34.55
N LEU A 255 -17.27 -23.91 33.87
CA LEU A 255 -18.37 -24.82 33.64
C LEU A 255 -18.23 -25.52 32.28
N ASN A 256 -17.75 -26.77 32.36
CA ASN A 256 -17.77 -27.83 31.35
C ASN A 256 -16.65 -27.86 30.29
N HIS A 257 -15.86 -28.93 30.36
CA HIS A 257 -14.88 -29.41 29.36
C HIS A 257 -15.38 -29.53 27.91
N TYR A 258 -16.68 -29.36 27.63
CA TYR A 258 -17.24 -29.36 26.28
C TYR A 258 -16.92 -28.09 25.49
N GLU A 259 -16.51 -27.00 26.15
CA GLU A 259 -16.21 -25.71 25.50
C GLU A 259 -14.72 -25.48 25.23
N VAL A 260 -13.85 -26.42 25.62
CA VAL A 260 -12.39 -26.26 25.49
C VAL A 260 -11.93 -26.17 24.02
N GLU A 261 -12.54 -26.94 23.12
CA GLU A 261 -12.23 -26.84 21.68
C GLU A 261 -12.63 -25.47 21.13
N ASP A 262 -13.80 -24.97 21.52
CA ASP A 262 -14.31 -23.69 21.06
C ASP A 262 -13.48 -22.53 21.63
N PHE A 263 -13.14 -22.58 22.92
CA PHE A 263 -12.23 -21.63 23.55
C PHE A 263 -10.86 -21.64 22.86
N HIS A 264 -10.24 -22.82 22.71
CA HIS A 264 -8.94 -22.98 22.06
C HIS A 264 -8.96 -22.41 20.64
N ASN A 265 -9.94 -22.82 19.82
CA ASN A 265 -10.03 -22.42 18.43
C ASN A 265 -10.30 -20.91 18.28
N LEU A 266 -11.12 -20.33 19.17
CA LEU A 266 -11.37 -18.89 19.19
C LEU A 266 -10.13 -18.11 19.65
N LEU A 267 -9.41 -18.59 20.67
CA LEU A 267 -8.18 -17.96 21.19
C LEU A 267 -7.07 -17.98 20.13
N VAL A 268 -6.88 -19.11 19.45
CA VAL A 268 -5.95 -19.25 18.32
C VAL A 268 -6.31 -18.28 17.20
N THR A 269 -7.60 -18.20 16.84
CA THR A 269 -8.07 -17.27 15.80
C THR A 269 -7.83 -15.82 16.21
N TYR A 270 -8.11 -15.46 17.46
CA TYR A 270 -7.86 -14.15 18.03
C TYR A 270 -6.38 -13.77 17.95
N ASN A 271 -5.49 -14.63 18.46
CA ASN A 271 -4.04 -14.43 18.42
C ASN A 271 -3.53 -14.24 16.99
N ILE A 272 -3.95 -15.09 16.06
CA ILE A 272 -3.56 -14.98 14.65
C ILE A 272 -4.02 -13.65 14.05
N LEU A 273 -5.26 -13.21 14.32
CA LEU A 273 -5.75 -11.95 13.77
C LEU A 273 -5.01 -10.73 14.33
N VAL A 274 -4.70 -10.71 15.63
CA VAL A 274 -3.90 -9.63 16.23
C VAL A 274 -2.49 -9.61 15.66
N LEU A 275 -1.82 -10.77 15.57
CA LEU A 275 -0.50 -10.88 14.95
C LEU A 275 -0.53 -10.47 13.48
N ASN A 276 -1.61 -10.79 12.75
CA ASN A 276 -1.77 -10.39 11.36
C ASN A 276 -1.90 -8.86 11.20
N LEU A 277 -2.52 -8.18 12.17
CA LEU A 277 -2.48 -6.71 12.23
C LEU A 277 -1.07 -6.21 12.52
N ALA A 278 -0.32 -6.90 13.38
CA ALA A 278 1.01 -6.48 13.77
C ALA A 278 2.09 -6.72 12.69
N THR A 279 1.92 -7.73 11.84
CA THR A 279 3.01 -8.21 10.95
C THR A 279 2.65 -8.20 9.46
N GLY A 280 1.39 -7.96 9.12
CA GLY A 280 0.93 -7.97 7.73
C GLY A 280 1.11 -9.33 7.05
N HIS A 281 1.11 -10.41 7.83
CA HIS A 281 1.36 -11.77 7.38
C HIS A 281 0.42 -12.17 6.24
N ARG A 282 0.95 -12.87 5.23
CA ARG A 282 0.15 -13.43 4.12
C ARG A 282 -0.58 -14.71 4.58
N PRO A 283 -1.75 -15.02 4.00
CA PRO A 283 -2.45 -16.28 4.29
C PRO A 283 -1.69 -17.47 3.69
N VAL A 284 -0.95 -18.19 4.54
CA VAL A 284 -0.16 -19.38 4.19
C VAL A 284 -0.55 -20.56 5.09
N ASN A 285 -0.04 -21.75 4.77
CA ASN A 285 -0.18 -22.90 5.66
C ASN A 285 0.68 -22.68 6.90
N ASP A 286 0.19 -23.15 8.06
CA ASP A 286 0.91 -23.13 9.34
C ASP A 286 1.49 -21.74 9.63
N ILE A 287 0.58 -20.75 9.67
CA ILE A 287 0.93 -19.35 9.86
C ILE A 287 1.79 -19.14 11.11
N TYR A 288 2.86 -18.37 10.98
CA TYR A 288 3.92 -18.18 11.99
C TYR A 288 4.78 -19.41 12.31
N GLU A 289 4.59 -20.51 11.60
CA GLU A 289 5.40 -21.73 11.72
C GLU A 289 5.50 -22.16 13.18
N THR A 290 6.68 -22.06 13.80
CA THR A 290 6.96 -22.53 15.17
C THR A 290 7.25 -21.36 16.13
N ILE A 291 7.33 -21.66 17.43
CA ILE A 291 7.72 -20.64 18.42
C ILE A 291 9.13 -20.07 18.19
N HIS A 292 10.01 -20.80 17.49
CA HIS A 292 11.37 -20.37 17.20
C HIS A 292 11.45 -19.19 16.22
N GLU A 293 10.37 -18.88 15.49
CA GLU A 293 10.30 -17.68 14.66
C GLU A 293 10.21 -16.39 15.50
N PHE A 294 9.86 -16.51 16.79
CA PHE A 294 9.68 -15.39 17.71
C PHE A 294 10.90 -15.24 18.64
N ASP A 295 11.58 -14.10 18.54
CA ASP A 295 12.55 -13.66 19.55
C ASP A 295 11.83 -12.69 20.50
N LEU A 296 11.27 -13.24 21.58
CA LEU A 296 10.48 -12.48 22.55
C LEU A 296 11.33 -11.47 23.34
N VAL A 297 12.62 -11.78 23.57
CA VAL A 297 13.55 -10.94 24.31
C VAL A 297 13.90 -9.69 23.51
N SER A 298 14.30 -9.87 22.25
CA SER A 298 14.58 -8.74 21.35
C SER A 298 13.30 -8.11 20.77
N LYS A 299 12.13 -8.72 21.06
CA LYS A 299 10.80 -8.37 20.57
C LYS A 299 10.75 -8.35 19.04
N ARG A 300 11.13 -9.45 18.39
CA ARG A 300 11.24 -9.59 16.93
C ARG A 300 10.60 -10.87 16.46
N ILE A 301 10.29 -10.91 15.16
CA ILE A 301 9.81 -12.10 14.48
C ILE A 301 10.47 -12.23 13.10
N ILE A 302 10.73 -13.47 12.69
CA ILE A 302 11.13 -13.83 11.33
C ILE A 302 9.90 -14.38 10.60
N ILE A 303 9.67 -13.95 9.36
CA ILE A 303 8.53 -14.41 8.57
C ILE A 303 8.99 -14.86 7.18
N ASN A 304 8.68 -16.11 6.84
CA ASN A 304 8.92 -16.69 5.51
C ASN A 304 7.60 -17.04 4.79
N ASP A 305 6.86 -16.02 4.33
CA ASP A 305 5.53 -16.21 3.73
C ASP A 305 5.50 -16.16 2.18
N LYS A 306 6.67 -16.20 1.52
CA LYS A 306 6.83 -16.00 0.05
C LYS A 306 7.38 -17.21 -0.73
N GLU A 307 7.39 -18.40 -0.14
CA GLU A 307 8.06 -19.60 -0.67
C GLU A 307 7.72 -19.97 -2.13
N LYS A 308 6.54 -19.57 -2.64
CA LYS A 308 6.09 -19.89 -4.00
C LYS A 308 6.89 -19.24 -5.14
N THR A 309 7.83 -18.34 -4.86
CA THR A 309 8.57 -17.57 -5.91
C THR A 309 10.02 -17.98 -6.12
N GLY A 310 10.50 -19.05 -5.46
CA GLY A 310 11.86 -19.60 -5.69
C GLY A 310 13.01 -18.73 -5.15
N GLN A 311 12.72 -17.54 -4.63
CA GLN A 311 13.63 -16.76 -3.80
C GLN A 311 13.11 -16.81 -2.36
N SER A 312 13.89 -17.40 -1.44
CA SER A 312 13.64 -17.26 -0.01
C SER A 312 13.81 -15.79 0.35
N SER A 313 12.69 -15.10 0.60
CA SER A 313 12.69 -13.74 1.13
C SER A 313 12.03 -13.80 2.49
N PHE A 314 12.82 -14.03 3.53
CA PHE A 314 12.38 -13.79 4.90
C PHE A 314 12.34 -12.29 5.16
N ARG A 315 11.47 -11.86 6.07
CA ARG A 315 11.54 -10.51 6.64
C ARG A 315 11.66 -10.60 8.16
N VAL A 316 12.48 -9.74 8.73
CA VAL A 316 12.59 -9.55 10.18
C VAL A 316 11.76 -8.32 10.53
N LEU A 317 10.84 -8.46 11.48
CA LEU A 317 10.00 -7.37 11.97
C LEU A 317 10.18 -7.19 13.49
N ALA A 318 9.98 -5.96 13.96
CA ALA A 318 9.78 -5.70 15.38
C ALA A 318 8.33 -6.02 15.75
N LEU A 319 8.14 -6.65 16.91
CA LEU A 319 6.81 -6.95 17.46
C LEU A 319 6.38 -5.88 18.47
N PRO A 320 5.10 -5.46 18.43
CA PRO A 320 4.46 -4.70 19.51
C PRO A 320 4.47 -5.48 20.83
N ASP A 321 4.50 -4.77 21.96
CA ASP A 321 4.54 -5.39 23.30
C ASP A 321 3.30 -6.24 23.58
N ILE A 322 2.13 -5.82 23.09
CA ILE A 322 0.90 -6.62 23.21
C ILE A 322 1.05 -8.00 22.57
N CYS A 323 1.76 -8.10 21.43
CA CYS A 323 1.98 -9.37 20.76
C CYS A 323 2.91 -10.27 21.56
N ILE A 324 3.92 -9.71 22.23
CA ILE A 324 4.82 -10.45 23.12
C ILE A 324 4.01 -11.09 24.25
N SER A 325 3.24 -10.27 24.99
CA SER A 325 2.40 -10.76 26.08
C SER A 325 1.40 -11.82 25.63
N MET A 326 0.79 -11.66 24.45
CA MET A 326 -0.15 -12.65 23.91
C MET A 326 0.51 -13.99 23.59
N ILE A 327 1.74 -13.98 23.07
CA ILE A 327 2.50 -15.22 22.82
C ILE A 327 2.92 -15.89 24.15
N GLU A 328 3.38 -15.12 25.13
CA GLU A 328 3.75 -15.65 26.45
C GLU A 328 2.55 -16.30 27.15
N ILE A 329 1.41 -15.60 27.18
CA ILE A 329 0.16 -16.12 27.75
C ILE A 329 -0.30 -17.38 27.00
N TYR A 330 -0.21 -17.38 25.67
CA TYR A 330 -0.59 -18.55 24.88
C TYR A 330 0.33 -19.76 25.13
N GLN A 331 1.65 -19.56 25.29
CA GLN A 331 2.56 -20.64 25.65
C GLN A 331 2.23 -21.23 27.04
N GLN A 332 1.95 -20.36 28.02
CA GLN A 332 1.55 -20.80 29.35
C GLN A 332 0.23 -21.59 29.30
N TYR A 333 -0.74 -21.11 28.53
CA TYR A 333 -1.98 -21.82 28.26
C TYR A 333 -1.74 -23.19 27.63
N LEU A 334 -0.85 -23.32 26.64
CA LEU A 334 -0.54 -24.61 26.02
C LEU A 334 0.09 -25.61 27.01
N LEU A 335 0.99 -25.14 27.88
CA LEU A 335 1.59 -25.97 28.94
C LEU A 335 0.51 -26.56 29.86
N ASN A 336 -0.45 -25.72 30.22
CA ASN A 336 -1.55 -26.08 31.09
C ASN A 336 -2.58 -26.99 30.38
N LEU A 337 -2.94 -26.67 29.13
CA LEU A 337 -3.79 -27.49 28.26
C LEU A 337 -3.26 -28.93 28.13
N ASN A 338 -1.94 -29.07 27.98
CA ASN A 338 -1.28 -30.36 27.88
C ASN A 338 -1.33 -31.18 29.18
N LYS A 339 -1.40 -30.51 30.35
CA LYS A 339 -1.52 -31.14 31.67
C LYS A 339 -2.97 -31.54 31.99
N SER A 340 -3.94 -30.69 31.67
CA SER A 340 -5.26 -30.73 32.29
C SER A 340 -6.31 -31.57 31.55
N ILE A 341 -6.08 -31.98 30.30
CA ILE A 341 -7.13 -32.69 29.54
C ILE A 341 -6.87 -34.19 29.49
N ASN A 342 -7.60 -34.93 30.34
CA ASN A 342 -7.60 -36.39 30.35
C ASN A 342 -8.24 -37.04 29.10
N LYS A 343 -8.99 -36.28 28.29
CA LYS A 343 -9.73 -36.77 27.10
C LYS A 343 -9.04 -36.53 25.74
N LEU A 344 -7.90 -35.83 25.70
CA LEU A 344 -7.14 -35.69 24.45
C LEU A 344 -6.50 -37.03 24.09
N SER A 345 -6.51 -37.38 22.80
CA SER A 345 -5.77 -38.55 22.33
C SER A 345 -4.27 -38.38 22.63
N SER A 346 -3.56 -39.48 22.93
CA SER A 346 -2.11 -39.47 23.19
C SER A 346 -1.34 -38.72 22.09
N LYS A 347 -1.68 -38.99 20.84
CA LYS A 347 -1.12 -38.32 19.65
C LYS A 347 -1.38 -36.81 19.62
N THR A 348 -2.51 -36.34 20.13
CA THR A 348 -2.78 -34.90 20.24
C THR A 348 -1.91 -34.26 21.31
N LYS A 349 -1.78 -34.91 22.48
CA LYS A 349 -0.89 -34.42 23.55
C LYS A 349 0.57 -34.32 23.11
N GLU A 350 1.08 -35.35 22.42
CA GLU A 350 2.42 -35.34 21.84
C GLU A 350 2.64 -34.17 20.88
N LYS A 351 1.66 -33.87 20.01
CA LYS A 351 1.75 -32.73 19.10
C LYS A 351 1.65 -31.37 19.80
N ILE A 352 0.85 -31.26 20.85
CA ILE A 352 0.79 -30.03 21.67
C ILE A 352 2.16 -29.81 22.33
N LYS A 353 2.72 -30.86 22.93
CA LYS A 353 4.07 -30.83 23.50
C LYS A 353 5.12 -30.42 22.46
N ALA A 354 5.11 -31.03 21.28
CA ALA A 354 6.00 -30.67 20.18
C ALA A 354 5.81 -29.19 19.74
N SER A 355 4.61 -28.64 19.82
CA SER A 355 4.35 -27.22 19.48
C SER A 355 4.92 -26.27 20.54
N ILE A 356 4.88 -26.66 21.81
CA ILE A 356 5.51 -25.94 22.93
C ILE A 356 7.04 -25.96 22.80
N GLU A 357 7.60 -27.11 22.40
CA GLU A 357 9.04 -27.31 22.22
C GLU A 357 9.57 -26.72 20.89
N GLY A 358 8.67 -26.24 20.01
CA GLY A 358 9.02 -25.65 18.71
C GLY A 358 9.31 -26.65 17.59
N GLU A 359 8.99 -27.93 17.80
CA GLU A 359 9.11 -29.01 16.81
C GLU A 359 7.85 -29.15 15.92
N SER A 360 6.78 -28.41 16.23
CA SER A 360 5.53 -28.39 15.49
C SER A 360 4.93 -26.98 15.40
N PRO A 361 3.98 -26.74 14.48
CA PRO A 361 3.39 -25.42 14.33
C PRO A 361 2.80 -24.87 15.63
N LEU A 362 3.14 -23.62 15.98
CA LEU A 362 2.71 -22.96 17.21
C LEU A 362 1.18 -22.86 17.30
N PHE A 363 0.54 -22.52 16.17
CA PHE A 363 -0.91 -22.40 16.08
C PHE A 363 -1.54 -23.61 15.42
N PHE A 364 -2.55 -24.17 16.08
CA PHE A 364 -3.32 -25.31 15.61
C PHE A 364 -4.75 -25.24 16.12
N PHE A 365 -5.66 -25.93 15.44
CA PHE A 365 -7.02 -26.13 15.94
C PHE A 365 -7.17 -27.50 16.58
N ILE A 366 -8.16 -27.63 17.47
CA ILE A 366 -8.59 -28.91 18.02
C ILE A 366 -10.01 -29.16 17.51
N HIS A 367 -10.25 -30.37 17.00
CA HIS A 367 -11.59 -30.80 16.62
C HIS A 367 -11.78 -32.28 16.95
N ASN A 368 -12.82 -32.61 17.71
CA ASN A 368 -13.08 -33.96 18.20
C ASN A 368 -11.84 -34.60 18.85
N ASN A 369 -11.17 -33.85 19.74
CA ASN A 369 -9.93 -34.17 20.45
C ASN A 369 -8.71 -34.43 19.56
N LYS A 370 -8.76 -34.03 18.28
CA LYS A 370 -7.66 -34.21 17.31
C LYS A 370 -7.01 -32.88 16.97
N TYR A 371 -5.68 -32.90 16.89
CA TYR A 371 -4.87 -31.81 16.36
C TYR A 371 -5.13 -31.58 14.87
N ILE A 372 -5.47 -30.36 14.49
CA ILE A 372 -5.72 -29.93 13.12
C ILE A 372 -4.75 -28.80 12.75
N ARG A 373 -3.91 -29.04 11.73
CA ARG A 373 -3.02 -28.01 11.17
C ARG A 373 -3.82 -26.86 10.55
N ILE A 374 -3.34 -25.64 10.72
CA ILE A 374 -3.98 -24.46 10.15
C ILE A 374 -3.59 -24.34 8.68
N LYS A 375 -4.61 -24.27 7.83
CA LYS A 375 -4.48 -23.91 6.41
C LYS A 375 -5.35 -22.69 6.14
N PRO A 376 -5.03 -21.86 5.12
CA PRO A 376 -5.84 -20.69 4.75
C PRO A 376 -7.33 -21.05 4.63
N LYS A 377 -7.65 -22.14 3.93
CA LYS A 377 -9.03 -22.61 3.76
C LYS A 377 -9.73 -22.95 5.08
N ILE A 378 -9.02 -23.52 6.05
CA ILE A 378 -9.56 -23.91 7.35
C ILE A 378 -9.80 -22.65 8.20
N LEU A 379 -8.79 -21.78 8.34
CA LEU A 379 -8.93 -20.50 9.05
C LEU A 379 -10.10 -19.67 8.48
N ASN A 380 -10.27 -19.66 7.15
CA ASN A 380 -11.38 -18.96 6.52
C ASN A 380 -12.75 -19.53 6.92
N ARG A 381 -12.86 -20.84 7.17
CA ARG A 381 -14.12 -21.47 7.59
C ARG A 381 -14.55 -20.98 8.98
N TYR A 382 -13.60 -20.82 9.90
CA TYR A 382 -13.87 -20.26 11.23
C TYR A 382 -14.20 -18.76 11.17
N LEU A 383 -13.58 -18.02 10.26
CA LEU A 383 -13.75 -16.56 10.16
C LEU A 383 -14.98 -16.13 9.36
N ARG A 384 -15.35 -16.82 8.27
CA ARG A 384 -16.26 -16.28 7.24
C ARG A 384 -17.64 -15.88 7.77
N ASN A 385 -18.12 -16.51 8.83
CA ASN A 385 -19.42 -16.18 9.44
C ASN A 385 -19.38 -14.89 10.28
N ILE A 386 -18.22 -14.54 10.83
CA ILE A 386 -18.03 -13.38 11.72
C ILE A 386 -17.37 -12.22 10.95
N TRP A 387 -16.49 -12.55 10.02
CA TRP A 387 -15.70 -11.61 9.23
C TRP A 387 -15.54 -12.11 7.77
N PRO A 388 -16.44 -11.73 6.86
CA PRO A 388 -16.48 -12.26 5.49
C PRO A 388 -15.46 -11.60 4.54
N LEU A 389 -14.56 -10.75 5.03
CA LEU A 389 -13.55 -10.11 4.18
C LEU A 389 -12.47 -11.11 3.75
N PRO A 390 -11.82 -10.90 2.58
CA PRO A 390 -10.69 -11.71 2.16
C PRO A 390 -9.59 -11.78 3.22
N GLN A 391 -8.88 -12.91 3.31
CA GLN A 391 -7.92 -13.15 4.41
C GLN A 391 -6.75 -12.16 4.48
N ASN A 392 -6.45 -11.46 3.39
CA ASN A 392 -5.43 -10.41 3.33
C ASN A 392 -5.95 -9.03 3.75
N TRP A 393 -7.20 -8.90 4.26
CA TRP A 393 -7.82 -7.63 4.66
C TRP A 393 -6.95 -6.82 5.64
N ASN A 394 -6.23 -7.50 6.53
CA ASN A 394 -5.30 -6.91 7.50
C ASN A 394 -4.23 -6.07 6.80
N ARG A 395 -3.72 -6.53 5.66
CA ARG A 395 -2.69 -5.82 4.87
C ARG A 395 -3.23 -4.53 4.28
N HIS A 396 -4.46 -4.55 3.74
CA HIS A 396 -5.13 -3.35 3.22
C HIS A 396 -5.42 -2.34 4.33
N PHE A 397 -5.94 -2.83 5.46
CA PHE A 397 -6.30 -2.04 6.61
C PHE A 397 -5.08 -1.35 7.26
N MET A 398 -4.06 -2.13 7.57
CA MET A 398 -2.88 -1.63 8.29
C MET A 398 -1.97 -0.78 7.40
N ARG A 399 -1.79 -1.09 6.10
CA ARG A 399 -1.02 -0.21 5.20
C ARG A 399 -1.59 1.20 5.20
N SER A 400 -2.90 1.32 5.04
CA SER A 400 -3.60 2.61 5.00
C SER A 400 -3.51 3.34 6.34
N HIS A 401 -3.63 2.61 7.47
CA HIS A 401 -3.46 3.18 8.80
C HIS A 401 -2.03 3.69 9.04
N LEU A 402 -1.00 2.88 8.80
CA LEU A 402 0.41 3.24 9.01
C LEU A 402 0.81 4.49 8.22
N ARG A 403 0.39 4.57 6.95
CA ARG A 403 0.61 5.75 6.12
C ARG A 403 -0.15 6.97 6.61
N LYS A 404 -1.31 6.81 7.24
CA LYS A 404 -2.06 7.91 7.87
C LYS A 404 -1.39 8.38 9.17
N ALA A 405 -0.77 7.47 9.91
CA ALA A 405 0.04 7.76 11.09
C ALA A 405 1.44 8.34 10.77
N GLY A 406 1.73 8.62 9.49
CA GLY A 406 2.98 9.27 9.08
C GLY A 406 4.20 8.35 8.99
N ILE A 407 4.03 7.03 9.05
CA ILE A 407 5.12 6.08 8.77
C ILE A 407 5.50 6.17 7.29
N SER A 408 6.81 6.22 6.99
CA SER A 408 7.31 6.35 5.61
C SER A 408 6.90 5.16 4.74
N GLY A 409 6.83 5.39 3.42
CA GLY A 409 6.47 4.34 2.46
C GLY A 409 7.39 3.13 2.54
N GLU A 410 8.69 3.37 2.65
CA GLU A 410 9.76 2.39 2.75
C GLU A 410 9.61 1.52 4.00
N CYS A 411 9.31 2.13 5.15
CA CYS A 411 9.06 1.40 6.39
C CYS A 411 7.82 0.50 6.27
N VAL A 412 6.76 1.00 5.62
CA VAL A 412 5.55 0.19 5.38
C VAL A 412 5.82 -0.93 4.37
N ASP A 413 6.62 -0.70 3.33
CA ASP A 413 6.98 -1.71 2.35
C ASP A 413 7.89 -2.81 2.93
N MET A 414 8.82 -2.44 3.82
CA MET A 414 9.56 -3.39 4.67
C MET A 414 8.59 -4.24 5.50
N TRP A 415 7.65 -3.60 6.21
CA TRP A 415 6.64 -4.30 7.01
C TRP A 415 5.79 -5.25 6.18
N MET A 416 5.40 -4.85 4.96
CA MET A 416 4.62 -5.68 4.04
C MET A 416 5.45 -6.78 3.36
N GLY A 417 6.77 -6.68 3.30
CA GLY A 417 7.58 -7.49 2.40
C GLY A 417 7.25 -7.21 0.92
N HIS A 418 7.13 -5.91 0.58
CA HIS A 418 6.94 -5.38 -0.78
C HIS A 418 8.25 -4.89 -1.40
N GLU A 419 9.36 -5.51 -1.02
CA GLU A 419 10.68 -5.16 -1.50
C GLU A 419 10.85 -5.57 -2.97
N THR A 420 11.51 -4.70 -3.73
CA THR A 420 11.94 -5.00 -5.11
C THR A 420 13.45 -5.23 -5.13
N ASN A 421 13.98 -5.73 -6.25
CA ASN A 421 15.43 -5.93 -6.39
C ASN A 421 16.17 -4.60 -6.17
N GLY A 422 17.00 -4.53 -5.12
CA GLY A 422 17.73 -3.33 -4.71
C GLY A 422 17.10 -2.56 -3.54
N ASP A 423 15.91 -2.95 -3.08
CA ASP A 423 15.16 -2.32 -1.98
C ASP A 423 14.96 -3.26 -0.78
N VAL A 424 15.88 -4.21 -0.59
CA VAL A 424 15.79 -5.16 0.52
C VAL A 424 16.12 -4.43 1.82
N ALA A 425 15.13 -4.26 2.69
CA ALA A 425 15.21 -3.45 3.90
C ALA A 425 16.19 -4.02 4.93
N ASN A 426 16.35 -5.34 4.97
CA ASN A 426 17.29 -6.03 5.86
C ASN A 426 18.66 -6.29 5.20
N SER A 427 18.96 -5.67 4.06
CA SER A 427 20.25 -5.81 3.41
C SER A 427 21.31 -4.91 4.04
N ARG A 428 22.60 -5.28 3.88
CA ARG A 428 23.75 -4.53 4.40
C ARG A 428 23.81 -3.07 3.97
N TYR A 429 23.23 -2.73 2.81
CA TYR A 429 23.25 -1.39 2.23
C TYR A 429 21.91 -0.66 2.37
N SER A 430 20.99 -1.21 3.16
CA SER A 430 19.71 -0.57 3.43
C SER A 430 19.91 0.69 4.27
N GLY A 431 19.15 1.74 3.96
CA GLY A 431 19.02 2.91 4.82
C GLY A 431 18.04 2.71 5.98
N LEU A 432 17.29 1.60 5.99
CA LEU A 432 16.37 1.25 7.08
C LEU A 432 17.09 0.49 8.18
N SER A 433 16.62 0.69 9.41
CA SER A 433 17.17 0.08 10.61
C SER A 433 16.10 -0.65 11.42
N MET A 434 16.54 -1.47 12.39
CA MET A 434 15.61 -2.04 13.37
C MET A 434 14.93 -0.98 14.25
N SER A 435 15.49 0.23 14.36
CA SER A 435 14.82 1.36 15.02
C SER A 435 13.59 1.81 14.22
N ASP A 436 13.68 1.82 12.89
CA ASP A 436 12.54 2.12 12.02
C ASP A 436 11.46 1.04 12.14
N ALA A 437 11.87 -0.23 12.15
CA ALA A 437 10.96 -1.34 12.42
C ALA A 437 10.28 -1.20 13.79
N ARG A 438 11.02 -0.81 14.83
CA ARG A 438 10.46 -0.56 16.17
C ARG A 438 9.48 0.60 16.18
N ARG A 439 9.74 1.67 15.43
CA ARG A 439 8.80 2.79 15.27
C ARG A 439 7.47 2.31 14.66
N VAL A 440 7.52 1.45 13.66
CA VAL A 440 6.31 0.81 13.10
C VAL A 440 5.57 0.01 14.17
N ALA A 441 6.28 -0.84 14.91
CA ALA A 441 5.69 -1.64 15.99
C ALA A 441 5.04 -0.79 17.09
N ASN A 442 5.63 0.36 17.45
CA ASN A 442 5.07 1.26 18.46
C ASN A 442 3.77 1.94 18.00
N VAL A 443 3.70 2.36 16.72
CA VAL A 443 2.45 2.89 16.14
C VAL A 443 1.37 1.81 16.12
N ILE A 444 1.74 0.57 15.79
CA ILE A 444 0.82 -0.57 15.82
C ILE A 444 0.34 -0.86 17.25
N GLU A 445 1.25 -0.86 18.24
CA GLU A 445 0.93 -1.04 19.67
C GLU A 445 -0.14 -0.06 20.11
N GLU A 446 0.08 1.23 19.87
CA GLU A 446 -0.85 2.30 20.22
C GLU A 446 -2.20 2.09 19.52
N PHE A 447 -2.18 1.80 18.22
CA PHE A 447 -3.41 1.61 17.45
C PHE A 447 -4.24 0.43 17.95
N ILE A 448 -3.60 -0.72 18.18
CA ILE A 448 -4.23 -1.95 18.65
C ILE A 448 -4.83 -1.75 20.04
N LYS A 449 -4.07 -1.19 20.99
CA LYS A 449 -4.54 -0.98 22.37
C LYS A 449 -5.56 0.15 22.50
N VAL A 450 -5.25 1.32 21.95
CA VAL A 450 -6.01 2.54 22.23
C VAL A 450 -7.23 2.64 21.31
N GLU A 451 -7.04 2.45 20.01
CA GLU A 451 -8.12 2.64 19.03
C GLU A 451 -8.98 1.40 18.86
N LEU A 452 -8.37 0.21 18.73
CA LEU A 452 -9.09 -1.06 18.55
C LEU A 452 -9.51 -1.72 19.87
N LYS A 453 -9.00 -1.27 21.02
CA LYS A 453 -9.32 -1.80 22.36
C LYS A 453 -9.04 -3.31 22.50
N ILE A 454 -8.00 -3.77 21.81
CA ILE A 454 -7.50 -5.14 21.89
C ILE A 454 -6.66 -5.27 23.15
N SER A 455 -6.81 -6.38 23.86
CA SER A 455 -6.05 -6.70 25.07
C SER A 455 -5.64 -8.17 25.07
N PRO A 456 -4.50 -8.53 25.67
CA PRO A 456 -4.23 -9.93 25.97
C PRO A 456 -5.35 -10.49 26.86
N LEU A 457 -5.63 -11.79 26.71
CA LEU A 457 -6.63 -12.49 27.51
C LEU A 457 -5.95 -13.65 28.22
N GLU A 458 -5.90 -13.57 29.55
CA GLU A 458 -5.41 -14.64 30.41
C GLU A 458 -6.51 -15.68 30.62
N PRO A 459 -6.29 -16.95 30.23
CA PRO A 459 -7.22 -18.03 30.56
C PRO A 459 -7.26 -18.20 32.08
N GLU A 460 -8.45 -18.15 32.68
CA GLU A 460 -8.61 -18.24 34.14
C GLU A 460 -8.37 -19.69 34.63
N TYR A 461 -8.61 -20.66 33.75
CA TYR A 461 -8.39 -22.07 34.03
C TYR A 461 -7.72 -22.72 32.83
N SER A 462 -6.48 -23.14 33.05
CA SER A 462 -5.86 -24.17 32.25
C SER A 462 -5.08 -25.08 33.18
#